data_AF-A0A7J5E7W1-F1
#
_entry.id   AF-A0A7J5E7W1-F1
#
_cell.length_a   1.000
_cell.length_b   1.000
_cell.length_c   1.000
_cell.angle_alpha   90.00
_cell.angle_beta   90.00
_cell.angle_gamma   90.00
#
_symmetry.space_group_name_H-M   'P 1'
#
loop_
_entity.id
_entity.type
_entity.pdbx_description
1 polymer ?
#
loop_
_entity_poly.entity_id
_entity_poly.type
_entity_poly.pdbx_seq_one_letter_code
_entity_poly.pdbx_strand_id
1 'polypeptide(L)' 'MKNLKTIVLLLLISKLISAQQKNFNEHVNPFIGTSNGGNTFPGAVVPWGMVSVSPHNSLSAPSG' A
#
# COMPACT_ATOMS: atom_id res chain seq x y z
N MET A 1 6.14 45.06 3.31
CA MET A 1 7.08 43.94 3.03
C MET A 1 7.33 42.99 4.20
N LYS A 2 7.11 43.39 5.48
CA LYS A 2 7.37 42.52 6.65
C LYS A 2 6.47 41.28 6.70
N ASN A 3 5.18 41.43 6.38
CA ASN A 3 4.19 40.33 6.43
C ASN A 3 4.35 39.30 5.30
N LEU A 4 4.89 39.70 4.13
CA LEU A 4 5.10 38.79 3.01
C LEU A 4 6.18 37.74 3.33
N LYS A 5 7.25 38.16 4.02
CA LYS A 5 8.29 37.23 4.48
C LYS A 5 7.76 36.23 5.49
N THR A 6 6.88 36.65 6.39
CA THR A 6 6.23 35.76 7.37
C THR A 6 5.34 34.73 6.70
N ILE A 7 4.57 35.11 5.67
CA ILE A 7 3.70 34.19 4.91
C ILE A 7 4.55 33.17 4.15
N VAL A 8 5.62 33.61 3.48
CA VAL A 8 6.55 32.72 2.79
C VAL A 8 7.22 31.74 3.77
N LEU A 9 7.59 32.21 4.96
CA LEU A 9 8.16 31.37 6.00
C LEU A 9 7.16 30.32 6.51
N LEU A 10 5.90 30.69 6.74
CA LEU A 10 4.84 29.74 7.13
C LEU A 10 4.62 28.66 6.05
N LEU A 11 4.62 29.04 4.77
CA LEU A 11 4.48 28.10 3.66
C LEU A 11 5.64 27.11 3.60
N LEU A 12 6.89 27.54 3.84
CA LEU A 12 8.03 26.62 3.91
C LEU A 12 7.92 25.65 5.11
N ILE A 13 7.46 26.12 6.26
CA ILE A 13 7.32 25.28 7.47
C ILE A 13 6.28 24.17 7.26
N SER A 14 5.20 24.45 6.51
CA SER A 14 4.16 23.45 6.22
C SER A 14 4.69 22.23 5.45
N LYS A 15 5.70 22.41 4.58
CA LYS A 15 6.34 21.32 3.83
C LYS A 15 7.15 20.37 4.73
N LEU A 16 7.73 20.89 5.81
CA LEU A 16 8.51 20.09 6.76
C LEU A 16 7.61 19.14 7.58
N ILE A 17 6.34 19.51 7.78
CA ILE A 17 5.38 18.74 8.58
C ILE A 17 4.86 17.50 7.81
N SER A 18 4.82 17.53 6.47
CA SER A 18 4.32 16.41 5.65
C SER A 18 5.38 15.39 5.21
N ALA A 19 6.61 15.44 5.75
CA ALA A 19 7.75 14.67 5.23
C ALA A 19 7.84 13.19 5.68
N GLN A 20 6.88 12.65 6.46
CA GLN A 20 7.04 11.34 7.13
C GLN A 20 5.93 10.31 6.88
N GLN A 21 5.26 10.31 5.72
CA GLN A 21 4.41 9.17 5.33
C GLN A 21 5.30 8.00 4.86
N LYS A 22 5.67 7.10 5.78
CA LYS A 22 6.36 5.86 5.42
C LYS A 22 5.36 4.84 4.86
N ASN A 23 5.44 4.59 3.56
CA ASN A 23 4.60 3.61 2.88
C ASN A 23 5.24 2.22 2.92
N PHE A 24 4.85 1.40 3.90
CA PHE A 24 5.38 0.03 4.01
C PHE A 24 4.84 -0.92 2.93
N ASN A 25 3.74 -0.56 2.27
CA ASN A 25 3.08 -1.43 1.29
C ASN A 25 3.96 -1.68 0.07
N GLU A 26 4.89 -0.77 -0.23
CA GLU A 26 5.87 -0.89 -1.32
C GLU A 26 6.82 -2.08 -1.14
N HIS A 27 6.95 -2.60 0.08
CA HIS A 27 7.78 -3.78 0.36
C HIS A 27 7.05 -5.11 0.15
N VAL A 28 5.73 -5.09 -0.07
CA VAL A 28 4.93 -6.32 -0.19
C VAL A 28 4.75 -6.67 -1.67
N ASN A 29 5.10 -7.90 -2.03
CA ASN A 29 4.79 -8.47 -3.35
C ASN A 29 3.80 -9.64 -3.19
N PRO A 30 2.50 -9.45 -3.50
CA PRO A 30 1.47 -10.49 -3.38
C PRO A 30 1.69 -11.73 -4.25
N PHE A 31 2.58 -11.66 -5.25
CA PHE A 31 2.85 -12.78 -6.15
C PHE A 31 3.85 -13.79 -5.58
N ILE A 32 4.56 -13.47 -4.50
CA ILE A 32 5.47 -14.41 -3.84
C ILE A 32 4.63 -15.56 -3.23
N GLY A 33 4.94 -16.80 -3.62
CA GLY A 33 4.22 -18.01 -3.21
C GLY A 33 3.05 -18.43 -4.12
N THR A 34 2.77 -17.69 -5.19
CA THR A 34 1.67 -18.03 -6.14
C THR A 34 2.02 -19.14 -7.14
N SER A 35 3.29 -19.54 -7.19
CA SER A 35 3.82 -20.58 -8.09
C SER A 35 4.55 -21.68 -7.30
N ASN A 36 4.93 -22.76 -7.97
CA ASN A 36 5.71 -23.88 -7.42
C ASN A 36 5.14 -24.49 -6.12
N GLY A 37 3.81 -24.50 -5.96
CA GLY A 37 3.14 -25.12 -4.80
C GLY A 37 3.14 -24.30 -3.52
N GLY A 38 3.42 -22.99 -3.57
CA GLY A 38 3.38 -22.12 -2.39
C GLY A 38 1.97 -21.84 -1.85
N ASN A 39 0.93 -22.00 -2.68
CA ASN A 39 -0.48 -21.85 -2.31
C ASN A 39 -0.82 -20.50 -1.63
N THR A 40 -0.24 -19.39 -2.10
CA THR A 40 -0.66 -18.03 -1.75
C THR A 40 -1.51 -17.42 -2.87
N PHE A 41 -2.36 -16.45 -2.53
CA PHE A 41 -3.34 -15.86 -3.43
C PHE A 41 -3.14 -14.34 -3.50
N PRO A 42 -2.87 -13.74 -4.69
CA PRO A 42 -2.47 -12.33 -4.81
C PRO A 42 -3.65 -11.35 -4.77
N GLY A 43 -4.81 -11.80 -4.29
CA GLY A 43 -6.04 -11.02 -4.21
C GLY A 43 -6.00 -9.90 -3.18
N ALA A 44 -6.93 -8.96 -3.32
CA ALA A 44 -7.09 -7.88 -2.35
C ALA A 44 -7.76 -8.39 -1.07
N VAL A 45 -7.15 -8.09 0.07
CA VAL A 45 -7.67 -8.42 1.41
C VAL A 45 -7.10 -7.43 2.44
N VAL A 46 -7.90 -7.08 3.44
CA VAL A 46 -7.45 -6.33 4.61
C VAL A 46 -6.94 -7.30 5.68
N PRO A 47 -6.08 -6.88 6.63
CA PRO A 47 -5.66 -7.75 7.73
C PRO A 47 -6.87 -8.38 8.45
N TRP A 48 -6.90 -9.72 8.51
CA TRP A 48 -7.99 -10.53 9.07
C TRP A 48 -9.38 -10.30 8.44
N GLY A 49 -9.42 -9.85 7.19
CA GLY A 49 -10.67 -9.65 6.45
C GLY A 49 -11.45 -10.95 6.27
N MET A 50 -12.78 -10.84 6.35
CA MET A 50 -13.71 -11.96 6.15
C MET A 50 -13.83 -12.37 4.67
N VAL A 51 -13.50 -11.45 3.76
CA VAL A 51 -13.62 -11.65 2.31
C VAL A 51 -12.25 -11.41 1.68
N SER A 52 -11.80 -12.37 0.87
CA SER A 52 -10.57 -12.30 0.08
C SER A 52 -10.94 -12.43 -1.40
N VAL A 53 -10.75 -11.35 -2.17
CA VAL A 53 -11.09 -11.34 -3.60
C VAL A 53 -9.82 -11.58 -4.41
N SER A 54 -9.68 -12.77 -4.99
CA SER A 54 -8.49 -13.19 -5.75
C SER A 54 -8.83 -13.75 -7.14
N PRO A 55 -8.02 -13.47 -8.17
CA PRO A 55 -8.17 -14.12 -9.47
C PRO A 55 -7.95 -15.64 -9.36
N HIS A 56 -8.69 -16.40 -10.17
CA HIS A 56 -8.46 -17.83 -10.40
C HIS A 56 -7.82 -18.02 -11.78
N ASN A 57 -6.74 -18.79 -11.84
CA ASN A 57 -6.07 -19.14 -13.09
C ASN A 57 -6.76 -20.28 -13.85
N SER A 58 -7.60 -21.08 -13.17
CA SER A 58 -8.45 -22.11 -13.78
C SER A 58 -9.68 -22.37 -12.91
N LEU A 59 -10.73 -22.95 -13.52
CA LEU A 59 -11.97 -23.29 -12.82
C LEU A 59 -11.79 -24.40 -11.77
N SER A 60 -10.75 -25.21 -11.90
CA SER A 60 -10.44 -26.33 -11.01
C SER A 60 -9.32 -26.01 -10.03
N ALA A 61 -8.85 -24.76 -9.99
CA ALA A 61 -7.82 -24.37 -9.04
C ALA A 61 -8.34 -24.52 -7.60
N PRO A 62 -7.52 -24.99 -6.65
CA PRO A 62 -7.89 -25.03 -5.24
C PRO A 62 -8.23 -23.62 -4.75
N SER A 63 -9.37 -23.47 -4.07
CA SER A 63 -9.71 -22.24 -3.37
C SER A 63 -8.84 -22.08 -2.13
N GLY A 64 -8.35 -20.86 -1.92
CA GLY A 64 -7.79 -20.41 -0.63
C GLY A 64 -8.86 -20.08 0.38
#